data_AF-A0AA42P0C9-F1
#
_entry.id   AF-A0AA42P0C9-F1
#
_cell.length_a   1.000
_cell.length_b   1.000
_cell.length_c   1.000
_cell.angle_alpha   90.00
_cell.angle_beta   90.00
_cell.angle_gamma   90.00
#
_symmetry.space_group_name_H-M   'P 1'
#
loop_
_entity.id
_entity.type
_entity.pdbx_description
1 polymer ?
#
loop_
_entity_poly.entity_id
_entity_poly.type
_entity_poly.pdbx_seq_one_letter_code
_entity_poly.pdbx_strand_id
1 'polypeptide(L)'
;MEKIQRFIRLVEFLDMQGVDSVFDLRQRLMLPLFGVEMQSLNGVGPKTVDYMGCLVGIESIAVDRHVRSFARAAGLVNEEYDYLKKSFCFAADLLSLPRREFDAWLWRRAAQSEVVQMSLAI
;
A
#
# COMPACT_ATOMS: atom_id res chain seq x y z
N MET A 1 -0.79 -21.48 11.93
CA MET A 1 0.52 -21.88 11.37
C MET A 1 0.87 -21.14 10.09
N GLU A 2 -0.01 -21.03 9.11
CA GLU A 2 0.29 -20.39 7.81
C GLU A 2 0.80 -18.93 7.88
N LYS A 3 0.22 -18.08 8.76
CA LYS A 3 0.70 -16.68 8.96
C LYS A 3 2.13 -16.61 9.50
N ILE A 4 2.49 -17.49 10.43
CA ILE A 4 3.85 -17.57 10.99
C ILE A 4 4.82 -17.98 9.88
N GLN A 5 4.45 -18.99 9.08
CA GLN A 5 5.29 -19.43 7.97
C GLN A 5 5.52 -18.32 6.93
N ARG A 6 4.50 -17.50 6.66
CA ARG A 6 4.65 -16.32 5.79
C ARG A 6 5.64 -15.31 6.36
N PHE A 7 5.56 -15.05 7.67
CA PHE A 7 6.52 -14.18 8.34
C PHE A 7 7.95 -14.72 8.27
N ILE A 8 8.15 -16.01 8.56
CA ILE A 8 9.47 -16.67 8.47
C ILE A 8 10.05 -16.53 7.06
N ARG A 9 9.29 -16.88 6.02
CA ARG A 9 9.76 -16.77 4.62
C ARG A 9 10.13 -15.35 4.22
N LEU A 10 9.38 -14.36 4.71
CA LEU A 10 9.71 -12.96 4.47
C LEU A 10 11.02 -12.58 5.16
N VAL A 11 11.23 -12.99 6.40
CA VAL A 11 12.48 -12.71 7.13
C VAL A 11 13.66 -13.40 6.45
N GLU A 12 13.54 -14.68 6.08
CA GLU A 12 14.56 -15.42 5.33
C GLU A 12 14.87 -14.75 3.99
N PHE A 13 13.85 -14.29 3.26
CA PHE A 13 14.05 -13.53 2.02
C PHE A 13 14.83 -12.24 2.25
N LEU A 14 14.48 -11.46 3.28
CA LEU A 14 15.17 -10.22 3.61
C LEU A 14 16.64 -10.48 4.01
N ASP A 15 16.89 -11.50 4.81
CA ASP A 15 18.24 -11.94 5.21
C ASP A 15 19.09 -12.37 4.00
N MET A 16 18.55 -13.20 3.10
CA MET A 16 19.24 -13.60 1.85
C MET A 16 19.55 -12.40 0.94
N GLN A 17 18.78 -11.32 1.04
CA GLN A 17 18.98 -10.08 0.31
C GLN A 17 19.84 -9.07 1.08
N GLY A 18 20.40 -9.44 2.23
CA GLY A 18 21.26 -8.58 3.05
C GLY A 18 20.53 -7.34 3.56
N VAL A 19 19.29 -7.50 4.01
CA VAL A 19 18.47 -6.44 4.61
C VAL A 19 18.50 -6.57 6.12
N ASP A 20 19.38 -5.81 6.77
CA ASP A 20 19.53 -5.81 8.24
C ASP A 20 18.98 -4.55 8.90
N SER A 21 18.71 -3.50 8.11
CA SER A 21 18.20 -2.22 8.60
C SER A 21 17.09 -1.64 7.73
N VAL A 22 16.39 -0.64 8.28
CA VAL A 22 15.40 0.18 7.54
C VAL A 22 16.03 0.84 6.32
N PHE A 23 17.30 1.24 6.42
CA PHE A 23 18.04 1.84 5.32
C PHE A 23 18.28 0.84 4.20
N ASP A 24 18.70 -0.39 4.53
CA ASP A 24 18.93 -1.45 3.54
C ASP A 24 17.63 -1.82 2.83
N LEU A 25 16.53 -1.95 3.59
CA LEU A 25 15.22 -2.23 3.03
C LEU A 25 14.80 -1.14 2.04
N ARG A 26 15.02 0.14 2.38
CA ARG A 26 14.77 1.26 1.46
C ARG A 26 15.58 1.13 0.17
N GLN A 27 16.89 0.90 0.27
CA GLN A 27 17.75 0.77 -0.90
C GLN A 27 17.31 -0.40 -1.79
N ARG A 28 17.00 -1.55 -1.18
CA ARG A 28 16.52 -2.73 -1.91
C ARG A 28 15.17 -2.50 -2.58
N LEU A 29 14.20 -1.89 -1.91
CA LEU A 29 12.89 -1.58 -2.49
C LEU A 29 12.94 -0.59 -3.67
N MET A 30 14.00 0.21 -3.78
CA MET A 30 14.22 1.08 -4.94
C MET A 30 14.77 0.32 -6.17
N LEU A 31 15.24 -0.92 -6.00
CA LEU A 31 15.69 -1.75 -7.11
C LEU A 31 14.48 -2.33 -7.87
N PRO A 32 14.43 -2.22 -9.22
CA PRO A 32 13.27 -2.63 -10.00
C PRO A 32 12.83 -4.09 -9.82
N LEU A 33 13.78 -5.00 -9.58
CA LEU A 33 13.50 -6.44 -9.47
C LEU A 33 13.12 -6.88 -8.06
N PHE A 34 13.56 -6.16 -7.02
CA PHE A 34 13.38 -6.61 -5.64
C PHE A 34 11.90 -6.72 -5.26
N GLY A 35 11.08 -5.76 -5.68
CA GLY A 35 9.63 -5.82 -5.47
C GLY A 35 8.94 -6.97 -6.23
N VAL A 36 9.49 -7.38 -7.38
CA VAL A 36 8.99 -8.53 -8.16
C VAL A 36 9.38 -9.83 -7.47
N GLU A 37 10.63 -9.95 -7.04
CA GLU A 37 11.14 -11.08 -6.28
C GLU A 37 10.38 -11.25 -4.97
N MET A 38 10.11 -10.16 -4.24
CA MET A 38 9.34 -10.20 -3.00
C MET A 38 7.90 -10.70 -3.23
N GLN A 39 7.29 -10.37 -4.38
CA GLN A 39 5.95 -10.86 -4.76
C GLN A 39 5.91 -12.36 -5.12
N SER A 40 7.06 -13.01 -5.28
CA SER A 40 7.12 -14.47 -5.41
C SER A 40 6.81 -15.19 -4.09
N LEU A 41 6.90 -14.48 -2.95
CA LEU A 41 6.56 -15.03 -1.65
C LEU A 41 5.04 -15.16 -1.50
N ASN A 42 4.58 -16.37 -1.18
CA ASN A 42 3.14 -16.61 -0.97
C ASN A 42 2.56 -15.66 0.10
N GLY A 43 1.52 -14.90 -0.28
CA GLY A 43 0.85 -13.93 0.57
C GLY A 43 1.48 -12.53 0.57
N VAL A 44 2.51 -12.29 -0.25
CA VAL A 44 3.04 -10.95 -0.54
C VAL A 44 2.56 -10.51 -1.91
N GLY A 45 1.65 -9.55 -1.92
CA GLY A 45 1.17 -8.90 -3.15
C GLY A 45 1.74 -7.49 -3.30
N PRO A 46 1.38 -6.79 -4.40
CA PRO A 46 1.90 -5.45 -4.69
C PRO A 46 1.58 -4.45 -3.58
N LYS A 47 0.42 -4.59 -2.91
CA LYS A 47 0.05 -3.81 -1.73
C LYS A 47 1.09 -3.90 -0.62
N THR A 48 1.59 -5.10 -0.33
CA THR A 48 2.55 -5.30 0.76
C THR A 48 3.88 -4.63 0.43
N VAL A 49 4.34 -4.74 -0.83
CA VAL A 49 5.57 -4.09 -1.31
C VAL A 49 5.45 -2.57 -1.18
N ASP A 50 4.35 -1.98 -1.68
CA ASP A 50 4.14 -0.54 -1.58
C ASP A 50 3.99 -0.07 -0.14
N TYR A 51 3.32 -0.84 0.71
CA TYR A 51 3.18 -0.51 2.12
C TYR A 51 4.54 -0.51 2.85
N MET A 52 5.41 -1.49 2.57
CA MET A 52 6.78 -1.49 3.08
C MET A 52 7.57 -0.28 2.56
N GLY A 53 7.40 0.06 1.28
CA GLY A 53 7.96 1.28 0.70
C GLY A 53 7.57 2.53 1.49
N CYS A 54 6.28 2.71 1.77
CA CYS A 54 5.78 3.82 2.57
C CYS A 54 6.40 3.87 3.97
N LEU A 55 6.56 2.72 4.64
CA LEU A 55 7.15 2.64 5.98
C LEU A 55 8.62 3.06 6.02
N VAL A 56 9.36 2.83 4.92
CA VAL A 56 10.76 3.25 4.79
C VAL A 56 10.93 4.59 4.05
N GLY A 57 9.83 5.33 3.88
CA GLY A 57 9.79 6.69 3.35
C GLY A 57 9.87 6.80 1.83
N ILE A 58 9.55 5.75 1.08
CA ILE A 58 9.37 5.82 -0.38
C ILE A 58 8.00 6.42 -0.64
N GLU A 59 7.95 7.51 -1.41
CA GLU A 59 6.72 8.21 -1.79
C GLU A 59 5.86 7.34 -2.72
N SER A 60 4.85 6.69 -2.16
CA SER A 60 3.91 5.82 -2.86
C SER A 60 2.55 5.83 -2.17
N ILE A 61 1.54 5.22 -2.79
CA ILE A 61 0.22 4.98 -2.23
C ILE A 61 -0.10 3.50 -2.41
N ALA A 62 -0.21 2.77 -1.29
CA ALA A 62 -0.53 1.36 -1.31
C ALA A 62 -2.04 1.17 -1.55
N VAL A 63 -2.43 0.63 -2.71
CA VAL A 63 -3.86 0.49 -3.05
C VAL A 63 -4.51 -0.57 -2.17
N ASP A 64 -5.38 -0.12 -1.26
CA ASP A 64 -6.19 -0.96 -0.39
C ASP A 64 -7.69 -0.87 -0.71
N ARG A 65 -8.53 -1.43 0.17
CA ARG A 65 -9.99 -1.38 0.00
C ARG A 65 -10.55 0.04 0.04
N HIS A 66 -9.94 0.96 0.80
CA HIS A 66 -10.40 2.34 0.95
C HIS A 66 -10.05 3.15 -0.30
N VAL A 67 -8.84 2.97 -0.82
CA VAL A 67 -8.43 3.54 -2.12
C VAL A 67 -9.37 3.05 -3.24
N ARG A 68 -9.66 1.74 -3.28
CA ARG A 68 -10.58 1.16 -4.27
C ARG A 68 -12.00 1.69 -4.15
N SER A 69 -12.54 1.77 -2.93
CA SER A 69 -13.88 2.34 -2.70
C SER A 69 -13.95 3.81 -3.12
N PHE A 70 -12.91 4.59 -2.83
CA PHE A 70 -12.86 5.98 -3.28
C PHE A 70 -12.77 6.07 -4.81
N ALA A 71 -11.96 5.23 -5.46
CA ALA A 71 -11.84 5.19 -6.91
C ALA A 71 -13.20 4.97 -7.60
N ARG A 72 -13.98 4.01 -7.10
CA ARG A 72 -15.34 3.72 -7.58
C ARG A 72 -16.26 4.92 -7.37
N ALA A 73 -16.23 5.53 -6.19
CA ALA A 73 -17.03 6.71 -5.89
C ALA A 73 -16.65 7.93 -6.77
N ALA A 74 -15.38 8.00 -7.19
CA ALA A 74 -14.88 9.01 -8.11
C ALA A 74 -15.12 8.67 -9.61
N GLY A 75 -15.76 7.53 -9.91
CA GLY A 75 -16.10 7.14 -11.28
C GLY A 75 -14.98 6.47 -12.07
N LEU A 76 -13.90 6.01 -11.43
CA LEU A 76 -12.84 5.25 -12.11
C LEU A 76 -13.36 3.86 -12.47
N VAL A 77 -13.26 3.50 -13.75
CA VAL A 77 -13.71 2.20 -14.29
C VAL A 77 -12.63 1.12 -14.16
N ASN A 78 -11.35 1.51 -14.23
CA ASN A 78 -10.24 0.57 -14.13
C ASN A 78 -9.84 0.35 -12.66
N GLU A 79 -9.89 -0.91 -12.21
CA GLU A 79 -9.56 -1.34 -10.85
C GLU A 79 -8.19 -2.04 -10.74
N GLU A 80 -7.40 -2.07 -11.81
CA GLU A 80 -6.06 -2.64 -11.78
C GLU A 80 -5.18 -1.89 -10.78
N TYR A 81 -4.37 -2.65 -10.05
CA TYR A 81 -3.57 -2.11 -8.95
C TYR A 81 -2.66 -0.97 -9.42
N ASP A 82 -1.91 -1.18 -10.49
CA ASP A 82 -0.96 -0.20 -11.01
C ASP A 82 -1.64 1.05 -11.57
N TYR A 83 -2.81 0.88 -12.19
CA TYR A 83 -3.61 1.99 -12.68
C TYR A 83 -4.08 2.87 -11.51
N LEU A 84 -4.65 2.25 -10.47
CA LEU A 84 -5.11 2.98 -9.29
C LEU A 84 -3.94 3.65 -8.59
N LYS A 85 -2.85 2.93 -8.33
CA LYS A 85 -1.63 3.48 -7.70
C LYS A 85 -1.15 4.74 -8.42
N LYS A 86 -0.97 4.65 -9.75
CA LYS A 86 -0.52 5.78 -10.57
C LYS A 86 -1.52 6.95 -10.52
N SER A 87 -2.81 6.66 -10.63
CA SER A 87 -3.86 7.68 -10.60
C SER A 87 -3.87 8.45 -9.27
N PHE A 88 -3.79 7.76 -8.13
CA PHE A 88 -3.79 8.41 -6.83
C PHE A 88 -2.46 9.10 -6.51
N CYS A 89 -1.31 8.55 -6.94
CA CYS A 89 -0.03 9.26 -6.83
C CYS A 89 -0.06 10.57 -7.63
N PHE A 90 -0.56 10.51 -8.87
CA PHE A 90 -0.69 11.69 -9.72
C PHE A 90 -1.68 12.71 -9.13
N ALA A 91 -2.79 12.26 -8.54
CA ALA A 91 -3.73 13.15 -7.87
C ALA A 91 -3.10 13.87 -6.67
N ALA A 92 -2.28 13.18 -5.86
CA ALA A 92 -1.55 13.80 -4.77
C ALA A 92 -0.56 14.86 -5.30
N ASP A 93 0.20 14.51 -6.34
CA ASP A 93 1.17 15.41 -6.97
C ASP A 93 0.47 16.66 -7.55
N LEU A 94 -0.68 16.47 -8.23
CA LEU A 94 -1.50 17.56 -8.78
C LEU A 94 -2.03 18.51 -7.69
N LEU A 95 -2.37 17.97 -6.53
CA LEU A 95 -2.83 18.74 -5.36
C LEU A 95 -1.68 19.33 -4.54
N SER A 96 -0.42 19.08 -4.92
CA SER A 96 0.78 19.45 -4.15
C SER A 96 0.75 18.95 -2.71
N LEU A 97 0.20 17.75 -2.50
CA LEU A 97 0.14 17.07 -1.20
C LEU A 97 1.16 15.95 -1.14
N PRO A 98 1.86 15.75 0.00
CA PRO A 98 2.64 14.54 0.21
C PRO A 98 1.76 13.30 0.03
N ARG A 99 2.24 12.27 -0.69
CA ARG A 99 1.42 11.10 -1.05
C ARG A 99 0.91 10.36 0.18
N ARG A 100 1.74 10.30 1.22
CA ARG A 100 1.37 9.82 2.56
C ARG A 100 0.19 10.58 3.17
N GLU A 101 0.16 11.90 3.05
CA GLU A 101 -0.89 12.72 3.63
C GLU A 101 -2.21 12.54 2.87
N PHE A 102 -2.10 12.41 1.55
CA PHE A 102 -3.24 12.09 0.70
C PHE A 102 -3.81 10.69 1.00
N ASP A 103 -2.95 9.67 1.15
CA ASP A 103 -3.35 8.32 1.57
C ASP A 103 -4.04 8.32 2.94
N ALA A 104 -3.46 9.00 3.93
CA ALA A 104 -4.07 9.16 5.24
C ALA A 104 -5.42 9.90 5.18
N TRP A 105 -5.57 10.87 4.28
CA TRP A 105 -6.83 11.57 4.05
C TRP A 105 -7.89 10.63 3.44
N LEU A 106 -7.55 9.81 2.44
CA LEU A 106 -8.45 8.80 1.87
C LEU A 106 -8.96 7.85 2.94
N TRP A 107 -8.05 7.37 3.79
CA TRP A 107 -8.39 6.45 4.87
C TRP A 107 -9.35 7.09 5.89
N ARG A 108 -9.05 8.32 6.36
CA ARG A 108 -9.93 9.06 7.28
C ARG A 108 -11.33 9.28 6.69
N ARG A 109 -11.41 9.64 5.41
CA ARG A 109 -12.69 9.83 4.72
C ARG A 109 -13.48 8.53 4.64
N ALA A 110 -12.83 7.42 4.30
CA ALA A 110 -13.48 6.12 4.22
C ALA A 110 -13.99 5.62 5.60
N ALA A 111 -13.23 5.86 6.67
CA ALA A 111 -13.65 5.53 8.03
C ALA A 111 -14.86 6.36 8.50
N GLN A 112 -14.97 7.63 8.08
CA GLN A 112 -16.13 8.48 8.41
C GLN A 112 -17.40 8.04 7.70
N SER A 113 -17.31 7.54 6.46
CA SER A 113 -18.47 7.04 5.71
C SER A 113 -19.12 5.79 6.34
N GLU A 114 -18.37 4.98 7.09
CA GLU A 114 -18.92 3.83 7.83
C GLU A 114 -19.71 4.23 9.09
N VAL A 115 -19.46 5.40 9.67
CA VAL A 115 -20.10 5.86 10.92
C VAL A 115 -21.54 6.36 10.72
N VAL A 116 -21.94 6.70 9.49
CA VAL A 116 -23.28 7.26 9.22
C VAL A 116 -24.41 6.20 9.32
N GLN A 117 -24.09 4.90 9.39
CA GLN A 117 -25.07 3.83 9.62
C GLN A 117 -25.07 3.29 11.07
N MET A 118 -25.35 4.16 12.04
CA MET A 118 -25.93 3.76 13.34
C MET A 118 -26.87 4.85 13.88
N SER A 119 -27.82 5.31 13.06
CA SER A 119 -29.01 5.97 13.62
C SER A 119 -29.87 4.89 14.28
N LEU A 120 -29.76 4.75 15.59
CA LEU A 120 -30.73 4.02 16.42
C LEU A 120 -32.12 4.58 16.13
N ALA A 121 -32.95 3.78 15.47
CA ALA A 121 -34.38 3.99 15.47
C ALA A 121 -34.86 3.76 16.91
N ILE A 122 -35.27 4.84 17.57
CA ILE A 122 -36.13 4.82 18.76
C ILE A 122 -37.57 4.81 18.27
#